data_AF-A0A1V5CUC4-F1
#
_entry.id   AF-A0A1V5CUC4-F1
#
_cell.length_a   1.000
_cell.length_b   1.000
_cell.length_c   1.000
_cell.angle_alpha   90.00
_cell.angle_beta   90.00
_cell.angle_gamma   90.00
#
_symmetry.space_group_name_H-M   'P 1'
#
loop_
_entity.id
_entity.type
_entity.pdbx_description
1 polymer ?
#
loop_
_entity_poly.entity_id
_entity_poly.type
_entity_poly.pdbx_seq_one_letter_code
_entity_poly.pdbx_strand_id
1 'polypeptide(L)'
;MAMRSLFLIIFLFVTLVVPVISVAQPMGRGMYQGPPYGHYCPGMQWGPYGVRKPVGTIEQAKRVIETYLSGNSRGLTVGNITEKNWYFEAEILDRDKTVIDRVIVDKRSGRIRSIY
;
A
#
# COMPACT_ATOMS: atom_id res chain seq x y z
N MET A 1 41.71 12.78 -37.70
CA MET A 1 41.39 11.55 -36.94
C MET A 1 41.31 11.78 -35.43
N ALA A 2 42.14 12.65 -34.84
CA ALA A 2 42.19 12.92 -33.38
C ALA A 2 40.93 13.55 -32.75
N MET A 3 40.17 14.39 -33.47
CA MET A 3 39.03 15.13 -32.90
C MET A 3 37.85 14.21 -32.56
N ARG A 4 37.57 13.17 -33.37
CA ARG A 4 36.52 12.18 -33.08
C ARG A 4 36.87 11.31 -31.87
N SER A 5 38.15 10.96 -31.72
CA SER A 5 38.66 10.20 -30.58
C SER A 5 38.54 10.98 -29.27
N LEU A 6 38.78 12.30 -29.32
CA LEU A 6 38.63 13.19 -28.16
C LEU A 6 37.17 13.25 -27.67
N PHE A 7 36.21 13.37 -28.58
CA PHE A 7 34.78 13.34 -28.23
C PHE A 7 34.35 12.02 -27.60
N LEU A 8 34.87 10.89 -28.08
CA LEU A 8 34.60 9.57 -27.51
C LEU A 8 35.18 9.43 -26.10
N ILE A 9 36.39 9.95 -25.85
CA ILE A 9 37.03 9.92 -24.53
C ILE A 9 36.26 10.79 -23.53
N ILE A 10 35.82 11.98 -23.94
CA ILE A 10 35.01 12.87 -23.09
C ILE A 10 33.67 12.23 -22.79
N PHE A 11 32.99 11.65 -23.78
CA PHE A 11 31.71 10.97 -23.59
C PHE A 11 31.85 9.77 -22.63
N LEU A 12 32.90 8.96 -22.76
CA LEU A 12 33.18 7.82 -21.88
C LEU A 12 33.49 8.27 -20.45
N PHE A 13 34.19 9.40 -20.28
CA PHE A 13 34.49 9.95 -18.95
C PHE A 13 33.21 10.46 -18.25
N VAL A 14 32.31 11.12 -19.00
CA VAL A 14 31.03 11.58 -18.45
C VAL A 14 30.14 10.40 -18.06
N THR A 15 30.07 9.33 -18.85
CA THR A 15 29.24 8.17 -18.49
C THR A 15 29.80 7.35 -17.32
N LEU A 16 31.12 7.31 -17.14
CA LEU A 16 31.76 6.58 -16.03
C LEU A 16 31.70 7.31 -14.68
N VAL A 17 31.64 8.65 -14.66
CA VAL A 17 31.65 9.43 -13.41
C VAL A 17 30.24 9.71 -12.87
N VAL A 18 29.20 9.59 -13.70
CA VAL A 18 27.82 9.99 -13.34
C VAL A 18 27.03 8.98 -12.45
N PRO A 19 27.29 7.66 -12.36
CA PRO A 19 26.36 6.77 -11.66
C PRO A 19 26.73 6.57 -10.18
N VAL A 20 26.95 7.63 -9.41
CA VAL A 20 27.17 7.51 -7.94
C VAL A 20 26.03 8.14 -7.12
N ILE A 21 25.01 8.70 -7.78
CA ILE A 21 23.85 9.28 -7.09
C ILE A 21 22.57 8.51 -7.43
N SER A 22 22.63 7.18 -7.36
CA SER A 22 21.43 6.38 -7.09
C SER A 22 21.19 6.39 -5.59
N VAL A 23 20.77 7.54 -5.05
CA VAL A 23 20.24 7.60 -3.69
C VAL A 23 18.93 6.84 -3.66
N ALA A 24 18.95 5.62 -3.12
CA ALA A 24 17.74 5.02 -2.60
C ALA A 24 17.15 6.05 -1.61
N GLN A 25 15.95 6.57 -1.91
CA GLN A 25 15.31 7.52 -1.02
C GLN A 25 15.23 6.87 0.38
N PRO A 26 15.81 7.48 1.42
CA PRO A 26 15.62 6.97 2.76
C PRO A 26 14.11 6.91 3.01
N MET A 27 13.64 5.82 3.59
CA MET A 27 12.23 5.62 3.96
C MET A 27 11.81 6.78 4.86
N GLY A 28 11.28 7.85 4.27
CA GLY A 28 10.91 9.05 4.97
C GLY A 28 9.74 8.72 5.89
N ARG A 29 9.80 9.18 7.15
CA ARG A 29 8.70 9.07 8.12
C ARG A 29 7.35 9.64 7.60
N GLY A 30 7.34 10.38 6.49
CA GLY A 30 6.15 10.90 5.81
C GLY A 30 5.45 9.95 4.84
N MET A 31 5.99 8.74 4.57
CA MET A 31 5.39 7.78 3.63
C MET A 31 4.04 7.20 4.11
N TYR A 32 3.65 7.51 5.35
CA TYR A 32 2.38 7.13 5.97
C TYR A 32 1.20 8.05 5.63
N GLN A 33 1.40 9.11 4.83
CA GLN A 33 0.32 10.01 4.39
C GLN A 33 -0.31 9.62 3.04
N GLY A 34 -0.18 8.36 2.61
CA GLY A 34 -0.95 7.85 1.47
C GLY A 34 -2.45 7.71 1.79
N PRO A 35 -3.33 7.65 0.78
CA PRO A 35 -4.73 7.28 0.97
C PRO A 35 -4.88 6.08 1.92
N PRO A 36 -5.98 6.02 2.68
CA PRO A 36 -6.18 5.03 3.75
C PRO A 36 -6.20 3.58 3.26
N TYR A 37 -6.13 3.34 1.95
CA TYR A 37 -6.12 2.01 1.39
C TYR A 37 -5.14 1.92 0.21
N GLY A 38 -4.57 0.74 -0.02
CA GLY A 38 -3.69 0.48 -1.17
C GLY A 38 -2.20 0.80 -0.96
N HIS A 39 -1.83 1.57 0.06
CA HIS A 39 -0.41 1.83 0.35
C HIS A 39 0.25 0.70 1.15
N TYR A 40 1.47 0.36 0.73
CA TYR A 40 2.36 -0.56 1.42
C TYR A 40 2.79 0.02 2.77
N CYS A 41 2.42 -0.65 3.86
CA CYS A 41 2.87 -0.32 5.20
C CYS A 41 3.70 -1.49 5.77
N PRO A 42 5.05 -1.47 5.64
CA PRO A 42 5.89 -2.46 6.28
C PRO A 42 5.83 -2.29 7.79
N GLY A 43 5.33 -3.32 8.49
CA GLY A 43 5.50 -3.43 9.95
C GLY A 43 4.25 -3.57 10.80
N MET A 44 3.03 -3.40 10.26
CA MET A 44 1.81 -3.71 11.04
C MET A 44 1.44 -5.17 10.83
N GLN A 45 1.73 -6.06 11.79
CA GLN A 45 1.14 -7.40 12.07
C GLN A 45 0.94 -8.46 10.93
N TRP A 46 1.12 -8.09 9.67
CA TRP A 46 0.67 -8.82 8.49
C TRP A 46 1.84 -9.41 7.67
N GLY A 47 3.05 -9.30 8.21
CA GLY A 47 4.27 -9.86 7.62
C GLY A 47 4.86 -8.99 6.51
N PRO A 48 6.00 -9.39 5.94
CA PRO A 48 6.60 -8.71 4.79
C PRO A 48 5.63 -8.66 3.59
N TYR A 49 5.87 -7.72 2.68
CA TYR A 49 5.09 -7.57 1.45
C TYR A 49 4.99 -8.91 0.69
N GLY A 50 3.77 -9.38 0.41
CA GLY A 50 3.54 -10.61 -0.38
C GLY A 50 3.09 -11.84 0.43
N VAL A 51 3.02 -11.75 1.76
CA VAL A 51 2.46 -12.84 2.57
C VAL A 51 0.96 -12.96 2.30
N ARG A 52 0.57 -14.05 1.63
CA ARG A 52 -0.82 -14.38 1.31
C ARG A 52 -1.53 -14.84 2.58
N LYS A 53 -2.54 -14.10 3.04
CA LYS A 53 -3.45 -14.52 4.12
C LYS A 53 -4.89 -14.61 3.60
N PRO A 54 -5.32 -15.80 3.15
CA PRO A 54 -6.67 -15.98 2.63
C PRO A 54 -7.72 -15.64 3.69
N VAL A 55 -8.82 -15.03 3.24
CA VAL A 55 -9.98 -14.69 4.07
C VAL A 55 -11.17 -15.43 3.48
N GLY A 56 -11.78 -16.31 4.28
CA GLY A 56 -12.84 -17.20 3.85
C GLY A 56 -14.22 -16.87 4.41
N THR A 57 -14.31 -16.05 5.47
CA THR A 57 -15.58 -15.72 6.11
C THR A 57 -15.74 -14.23 6.37
N ILE A 58 -17.00 -13.80 6.57
CA ILE A 58 -17.34 -12.42 6.90
C ILE A 58 -16.68 -11.98 8.21
N GLU A 59 -16.60 -12.86 9.22
CA GLU A 59 -15.99 -12.58 10.52
C GLU A 59 -14.48 -12.44 10.42
N GLN A 60 -13.85 -13.20 9.51
CA GLN A 60 -12.43 -13.01 9.21
C GLN A 60 -12.20 -11.67 8.50
N ALA A 61 -13.04 -11.32 7.53
CA ALA A 61 -12.96 -10.02 6.86
C ALA A 61 -13.15 -8.86 7.84
N LYS A 62 -14.13 -8.96 8.75
CA LYS A 62 -14.36 -7.98 9.82
C LYS A 62 -13.11 -7.80 10.68
N ARG A 63 -12.52 -8.88 11.17
CA ARG A 63 -11.29 -8.84 11.99
C ARG A 63 -10.12 -8.21 11.25
N VAL A 64 -9.96 -8.51 9.96
CA VAL A 64 -8.91 -7.91 9.12
C VAL A 64 -9.07 -6.38 9.09
N ILE A 65 -10.29 -5.89 8.85
CA ILE A 65 -10.57 -4.46 8.78
C ILE A 65 -10.46 -3.79 10.16
N GLU A 66 -11.01 -4.39 11.21
CA GLU A 66 -10.88 -3.85 12.58
C GLU A 66 -9.41 -3.76 13.02
N THR A 67 -8.60 -4.76 12.67
CA THR A 67 -7.16 -4.72 12.93
C THR A 67 -6.50 -3.59 12.14
N TYR A 68 -6.90 -3.38 10.88
CA TYR A 68 -6.38 -2.28 10.07
C TYR A 68 -6.76 -0.90 10.63
N LEU A 69 -7.99 -0.76 11.15
CA LEU A 69 -8.47 0.48 11.76
C LEU A 69 -7.95 0.68 13.19
N SER A 70 -7.39 -0.36 13.82
CA SER A 70 -6.85 -0.28 15.17
C SER A 70 -5.69 0.73 15.20
N GLY A 71 -5.80 1.73 16.09
CA GLY A 71 -4.87 2.85 16.15
C GLY A 71 -5.31 4.13 15.43
N ASN A 72 -6.47 4.14 14.77
CA ASN A 72 -7.01 5.37 14.19
C ASN A 72 -7.64 6.28 15.25
N SER A 73 -7.11 7.49 15.42
CA SER A 73 -7.67 8.52 16.32
C SER A 73 -9.04 9.04 15.87
N ARG A 74 -9.46 8.81 14.61
CA ARG A 74 -10.74 9.26 14.05
C ARG A 74 -11.94 8.42 14.49
N GLY A 75 -11.76 7.27 15.14
CA GLY A 75 -12.88 6.46 15.64
C GLY A 75 -13.70 5.78 14.54
N LEU A 76 -13.03 5.39 13.44
CA LEU A 76 -13.66 4.67 12.34
C LEU A 76 -14.03 3.25 12.75
N THR A 77 -15.17 2.77 12.24
CA THR A 77 -15.69 1.43 12.54
C THR A 77 -16.13 0.70 11.27
N VAL A 78 -16.30 -0.61 11.37
CA VAL A 78 -16.76 -1.46 10.26
C VAL A 78 -18.28 -1.57 10.32
N GLY A 79 -18.93 -1.25 9.21
CA GLY A 79 -20.37 -1.37 9.02
C GLY A 79 -20.78 -2.72 8.42
N ASN A 80 -21.72 -2.69 7.49
CA ASN A 80 -22.20 -3.89 6.82
C ASN A 80 -21.10 -4.54 5.96
N ILE A 81 -21.09 -5.87 5.93
CA ILE A 81 -20.16 -6.66 5.11
C ILE A 81 -20.95 -7.61 4.24
N THR A 82 -20.77 -7.51 2.92
CA THR A 82 -21.39 -8.39 1.93
C THR A 82 -20.34 -9.30 1.30
N GLU A 83 -20.61 -10.60 1.30
CA GLU A 83 -19.76 -11.57 0.62
C GLU A 83 -20.00 -11.53 -0.91
N LYS A 84 -18.92 -11.52 -1.67
CA LYS A 84 -18.90 -11.69 -3.13
C LYS A 84 -18.00 -12.87 -3.50
N ASN A 85 -18.02 -13.26 -4.78
CA ASN A 85 -17.26 -14.44 -5.24
C ASN A 85 -15.74 -14.33 -4.92
N TRP A 86 -15.14 -13.17 -5.14
CA TRP A 86 -13.68 -12.99 -5.04
C TRP A 86 -13.20 -12.10 -3.88
N TYR A 87 -14.14 -11.42 -3.21
CA TYR A 87 -13.83 -10.45 -2.16
C TYR A 87 -15.01 -10.31 -1.19
N PHE A 88 -14.77 -9.67 -0.05
CA PHE A 88 -15.82 -9.13 0.81
C PHE A 88 -15.89 -7.63 0.61
N GLU A 89 -17.08 -7.07 0.43
CA GLU A 89 -17.31 -5.62 0.40
C GLU A 89 -17.75 -5.17 1.79
N ALA A 90 -17.11 -4.14 2.34
CA ALA A 90 -17.40 -3.65 3.67
C ALA A 90 -17.54 -2.13 3.67
N GLU A 91 -18.53 -1.64 4.42
CA GLU A 91 -18.70 -0.21 4.69
C GLU A 91 -17.78 0.23 5.82
N ILE A 92 -17.18 1.41 5.66
CA ILE A 92 -16.40 2.07 6.70
C ILE A 92 -17.22 3.26 7.20
N LEU A 93 -17.46 3.27 8.51
CA LEU A 93 -18.29 4.26 9.17
C LEU A 93 -17.43 5.22 9.99
N ASP A 94 -17.82 6.49 10.01
CA ASP A 94 -17.34 7.46 11.00
C ASP A 94 -18.05 7.27 12.36
N ARG A 95 -17.66 8.05 13.37
CA ARG A 95 -18.24 8.10 14.72
C ARG A 95 -19.75 8.30 14.72
N ASP A 96 -20.25 9.08 13.76
CA ASP A 96 -21.68 9.35 13.58
C ASP A 96 -22.41 8.23 12.81
N LYS A 97 -21.76 7.08 12.61
CA LYS A 97 -22.28 5.92 11.86
C LYS A 97 -22.62 6.24 10.39
N THR A 98 -22.03 7.28 9.85
CA THR A 98 -22.16 7.65 8.43
C THR A 98 -21.14 6.87 7.60
N VAL A 99 -21.57 6.30 6.48
CA VAL A 99 -20.68 5.60 5.54
C VAL A 99 -19.77 6.63 4.87
N ILE A 100 -18.46 6.54 5.12
CA ILE A 100 -17.46 7.44 4.53
C ILE A 100 -16.67 6.78 3.40
N ASP A 101 -16.63 5.44 3.36
CA ASP A 101 -15.99 4.69 2.29
C ASP A 101 -16.56 3.26 2.19
N ARG A 102 -16.32 2.62 1.06
CA ARG A 102 -16.53 1.19 0.84
C ARG A 102 -15.24 0.55 0.40
N VAL A 103 -14.83 -0.46 1.15
CA VAL A 103 -13.60 -1.20 0.89
C VAL A 103 -13.90 -2.62 0.48
N ILE A 104 -12.96 -3.23 -0.23
CA ILE A 104 -12.95 -4.67 -0.43
C ILE A 104 -11.81 -5.33 0.33
N VAL A 105 -12.08 -6.54 0.81
CA VAL A 105 -11.09 -7.49 1.31
C VAL A 105 -10.96 -8.63 0.29
N ASP A 106 -9.83 -8.70 -0.39
CA ASP A 106 -9.55 -9.76 -1.37
C ASP A 106 -9.47 -11.12 -0.67
N LYS A 107 -10.29 -12.10 -1.09
CA LYS A 107 -10.37 -13.42 -0.43
C LYS A 107 -9.06 -14.21 -0.54
N ARG A 108 -8.29 -14.00 -1.61
CA ARG A 108 -7.05 -14.76 -1.86
C ARG A 108 -5.91 -14.28 -0.98
N SER A 109 -5.82 -12.97 -0.76
CA SER A 109 -4.65 -12.30 -0.18
C SER A 109 -4.91 -11.60 1.16
N GLY A 110 -6.16 -11.28 1.48
CA GLY A 110 -6.54 -10.50 2.66
C GLY A 110 -6.28 -9.00 2.54
N ARG A 111 -5.95 -8.51 1.34
CA ARG A 111 -5.63 -7.11 1.11
C ARG A 111 -6.88 -6.24 1.12
N ILE A 112 -6.79 -5.09 1.77
CA ILE A 112 -7.84 -4.07 1.82
C ILE A 112 -7.57 -3.00 0.75
N ARG A 113 -8.59 -2.65 -0.05
CA ARG A 113 -8.55 -1.49 -0.97
C ARG A 113 -9.92 -0.79 -1.00
N SER A 114 -9.96 0.53 -1.21
CA SER A 114 -11.22 1.22 -1.52
C SER A 114 -11.75 0.78 -2.88
N ILE A 115 -13.07 0.87 -3.06
CA ILE A 115 -13.76 0.64 -4.35
C ILE A 115 -13.69 1.87 -5.25
N TYR A 116 -13.68 3.08 -4.67
CA TYR A 116 -13.78 4.35 -5.37
C TYR A 116 -12.44 5.06 -5.54
#